data_AF-A0A967MY55-F1
#
_entry.id   AF-A0A967MY55-F1
#
_cell.length_a   1.000
_cell.length_b   1.000
_cell.length_c   1.000
_cell.angle_alpha   90.00
_cell.angle_beta   90.00
_cell.angle_gamma   90.00
#
_symmetry.space_group_name_H-M   'P 1'
#
loop_
_entity.id
_entity.type
_entity.pdbx_description
1 polymer ?
#
loop_
_entity_poly.entity_id
_entity_poly.type
_entity_poly.pdbx_seq_one_letter_code
_entity_poly.pdbx_strand_id
1 'polypeptide(L)'
;AAPARCHSVPPGTELQPLLDDARDGEAFCLAAGTYRGPLRITRSVTLWGPRTAVLRAGDAGTTVRLDAPGAALLGLRVDGSGSRFDQLDAAVRVGADGVRVEGVEVTGALFGILVEQARRVTLRGNEVEGDASAPLGMRGDGIRLWEVRESRIEANRIRDGRDLVVWYSPGNTITSNHVTGGRYGTHFMYSHGNAIRDNRYVGNVVGLFLMYSRDIEVRGNVLRDAQGAAGVGLGAKESGGLEVTANVFRGNTIGAYLDTSPLDLERHNRFERNAFELCGSAVVFHGGAARNAFHDNAFRVNDVVVRVEGRGSALDARWLGNAFDDYAGYDLDGDGFGDVPYELRSLGQQLTSRFPELRFFLGTPALALVELVGRVVPAFQPPRLLVDPQPRL
;
A
#
# COMPACT_ATOMS: atom_id res chain seq x y z
N ALA A 1 -25.73 -5.99 0.15
CA ALA A 1 -27.13 -5.98 0.64
C ALA A 1 -27.79 -7.31 0.30
N ALA A 2 -28.84 -7.70 1.02
CA ALA A 2 -29.60 -8.90 0.69
C ALA A 2 -30.24 -8.78 -0.71
N PRO A 3 -30.26 -9.85 -1.52
CA PRO A 3 -31.03 -9.90 -2.75
C PRO A 3 -32.53 -9.68 -2.49
N ALA A 4 -33.23 -9.00 -3.40
CA ALA A 4 -34.67 -8.76 -3.27
C ALA A 4 -35.52 -10.05 -3.38
N ARG A 5 -35.00 -11.05 -4.10
CA ARG A 5 -35.59 -12.39 -4.24
C ARG A 5 -34.47 -13.41 -4.15
N CYS A 6 -34.64 -14.43 -3.32
CA CYS A 6 -33.69 -15.52 -3.20
C CYS A 6 -34.36 -16.76 -2.60
N HIS A 7 -33.81 -17.93 -2.92
CA HIS A 7 -34.19 -19.20 -2.32
C HIS A 7 -33.62 -19.27 -0.90
N SER A 8 -34.47 -19.43 0.11
CA SER A 8 -34.02 -19.60 1.49
C SER A 8 -33.39 -20.97 1.68
N VAL A 9 -32.17 -21.01 2.22
CA VAL A 9 -31.43 -22.26 2.43
C VAL A 9 -31.15 -22.44 3.93
N PRO A 10 -31.78 -23.40 4.62
CA PRO A 10 -31.53 -23.67 6.03
C PRO A 10 -30.15 -24.31 6.24
N PRO A 11 -29.57 -24.22 7.45
CA PRO A 11 -28.34 -24.93 7.77
C PRO A 11 -28.51 -26.45 7.64
N GLY A 12 -27.45 -27.15 7.27
CA GLY A 12 -27.47 -28.60 7.01
C GLY A 12 -27.90 -29.00 5.60
N THR A 13 -28.30 -28.05 4.75
CA THR A 13 -28.46 -28.29 3.31
C THR A 13 -27.10 -28.47 2.64
N GLU A 14 -26.96 -29.52 1.83
CA GLU A 14 -25.83 -29.70 0.93
C GLU A 14 -25.90 -28.66 -0.19
N LEU A 15 -24.98 -27.68 -0.18
CA LEU A 15 -25.04 -26.53 -1.09
C LEU A 15 -24.62 -26.88 -2.51
N GLN A 16 -23.65 -27.78 -2.70
CA GLN A 16 -23.06 -28.04 -4.01
C GLN A 16 -24.10 -28.53 -5.04
N PRO A 17 -24.95 -29.54 -4.76
CA PRO A 17 -25.97 -29.99 -5.71
C PRO A 17 -26.95 -28.88 -6.10
N LEU A 18 -27.34 -28.05 -5.13
CA LEU A 18 -28.24 -26.92 -5.34
C LEU A 18 -27.60 -25.82 -6.20
N LEU A 19 -26.29 -25.59 -6.08
CA LEU A 19 -25.55 -24.66 -6.93
C LEU A 19 -25.30 -25.21 -8.34
N ASP A 20 -25.12 -26.52 -8.49
CA ASP A 20 -24.91 -27.19 -9.78
C ASP A 20 -26.18 -27.17 -10.65
N ASP A 21 -27.35 -27.37 -10.03
CA ASP A 21 -28.68 -27.36 -10.68
C ASP A 21 -29.27 -25.95 -10.88
N ALA A 22 -28.63 -24.92 -10.31
CA ALA A 22 -29.12 -23.55 -10.37
C ALA A 22 -29.14 -22.98 -11.79
N ARG A 23 -30.09 -22.08 -12.04
CA ARG A 23 -30.13 -21.27 -13.27
C ARG A 23 -29.37 -19.97 -13.08
N ASP A 24 -28.76 -19.49 -14.15
CA ASP A 24 -28.09 -18.19 -14.14
C ASP A 24 -29.06 -17.07 -13.71
N GLY A 25 -28.59 -16.18 -12.84
CA GLY A 25 -29.38 -15.10 -12.25
C GLY A 25 -30.12 -15.49 -10.97
N GLU A 26 -30.13 -16.75 -10.56
CA GLU A 26 -30.71 -17.17 -9.29
C GLU A 26 -29.87 -16.68 -8.10
N ALA A 27 -30.55 -16.53 -6.95
CA ALA A 27 -29.93 -16.11 -5.71
C ALA A 27 -30.32 -17.06 -4.58
N PHE A 28 -29.36 -17.41 -3.73
CA PHE A 28 -29.53 -18.28 -2.57
C PHE A 28 -29.21 -17.51 -1.30
N CYS A 29 -30.15 -17.49 -0.36
CA CYS A 29 -30.03 -16.81 0.91
C CYS A 29 -29.84 -17.84 2.03
N LEU A 30 -28.62 -17.93 2.52
CA LEU A 30 -28.25 -18.79 3.64
C LEU A 30 -28.82 -18.22 4.94
N ALA A 31 -29.52 -19.06 5.68
CA ALA A 31 -29.88 -18.78 7.07
C ALA A 31 -28.63 -18.82 7.96
N ALA A 32 -28.75 -18.36 9.21
CA ALA A 32 -27.67 -18.46 10.18
C ALA A 32 -27.33 -19.95 10.43
N GLY A 33 -26.03 -20.27 10.46
CA GLY A 33 -25.51 -21.61 10.70
C GLY A 33 -24.29 -21.94 9.84
N THR A 34 -23.83 -23.18 9.95
CA THR A 34 -22.62 -23.66 9.27
C THR A 34 -22.98 -24.52 8.07
N TYR A 35 -22.29 -24.28 6.95
CA TYR A 35 -22.43 -25.02 5.69
C TYR A 35 -21.08 -25.59 5.29
N ARG A 36 -21.10 -26.84 4.82
CA ARG A 36 -19.88 -27.55 4.43
C ARG A 36 -19.42 -27.12 3.05
N GLY A 37 -18.15 -26.76 2.94
CA GLY A 37 -17.40 -26.68 1.70
C GLY A 37 -16.55 -27.94 1.46
N PRO A 38 -15.71 -27.95 0.41
CA PRO A 38 -15.49 -26.85 -0.53
C PRO A 38 -16.66 -26.64 -1.50
N LEU A 39 -16.88 -25.40 -1.94
CA LEU A 39 -17.90 -25.05 -2.92
C LEU A 39 -17.28 -24.58 -4.22
N ARG A 40 -17.83 -25.04 -5.34
CA ARG A 40 -17.48 -24.58 -6.68
C ARG A 40 -18.71 -24.00 -7.37
N ILE A 41 -18.71 -22.69 -7.54
CA ILE A 41 -19.79 -21.93 -8.17
C ILE A 41 -19.46 -21.76 -9.64
N THR A 42 -20.09 -22.59 -10.47
CA THR A 42 -19.91 -22.63 -11.94
C THR A 42 -21.08 -22.01 -12.71
N ARG A 43 -22.08 -21.48 -11.98
CA ARG A 43 -23.23 -20.75 -12.51
C ARG A 43 -23.18 -19.28 -12.08
N SER A 44 -23.81 -18.41 -12.87
CA SER A 44 -23.88 -16.96 -12.63
C SER A 44 -24.91 -16.65 -11.54
N VAL A 45 -24.65 -17.11 -10.32
CA VAL A 45 -25.58 -17.04 -9.18
C VAL A 45 -25.07 -16.12 -8.09
N THR A 46 -26.00 -15.66 -7.24
CA THR A 46 -25.67 -14.91 -6.03
C THR A 46 -25.83 -15.79 -4.80
N LEU A 47 -24.74 -16.03 -4.07
CA LEU A 47 -24.78 -16.63 -2.73
C LEU A 47 -24.68 -15.53 -1.68
N TRP A 48 -25.73 -15.35 -0.89
CA TRP A 48 -25.80 -14.36 0.17
C TRP A 48 -26.10 -14.99 1.52
N GLY A 49 -25.57 -14.42 2.59
CA GLY A 49 -25.98 -14.73 3.95
C GLY A 49 -25.59 -13.62 4.93
N PRO A 50 -26.15 -13.61 6.15
CA PRO A 50 -25.58 -12.83 7.24
C PRO A 50 -24.19 -13.38 7.61
N ARG A 51 -23.37 -12.61 8.34
CA ARG A 51 -22.06 -13.08 8.85
C ARG A 51 -22.16 -14.29 9.79
N THR A 52 -23.35 -14.60 10.28
CA THR A 52 -23.64 -15.81 11.05
C THR A 52 -23.89 -17.05 10.17
N ALA A 53 -23.98 -16.90 8.86
CA ALA A 53 -23.86 -17.99 7.89
C ALA A 53 -22.37 -18.21 7.60
N VAL A 54 -21.86 -19.38 7.94
CA VAL A 54 -20.43 -19.72 7.87
C VAL A 54 -20.22 -20.84 6.85
N LEU A 55 -19.50 -20.53 5.77
CA LEU A 55 -18.97 -21.53 4.85
C LEU A 55 -17.64 -22.04 5.42
N ARG A 56 -17.58 -23.32 5.78
CA ARG A 56 -16.37 -23.94 6.33
C ARG A 56 -15.99 -25.16 5.51
N ALA A 57 -14.79 -25.16 4.95
CA ALA A 57 -14.16 -26.37 4.41
C ALA A 57 -13.32 -27.06 5.50
N GLY A 58 -12.93 -28.31 5.25
CA GLY A 58 -11.89 -28.96 6.05
C GLY A 58 -10.50 -28.38 5.77
N ASP A 59 -9.46 -28.99 6.32
CA ASP A 59 -8.07 -28.49 6.29
C ASP A 59 -7.35 -28.69 4.93
N ALA A 60 -8.08 -28.72 3.80
CA ALA A 60 -7.51 -28.95 2.48
C ALA A 60 -8.19 -28.13 1.38
N GLY A 61 -7.37 -27.47 0.55
CA GLY A 61 -7.83 -26.81 -0.66
C GLY A 61 -8.47 -25.44 -0.46
N THR A 62 -9.14 -24.96 -1.52
CA THR A 62 -9.87 -23.70 -1.50
C THR A 62 -11.29 -23.89 -0.98
N THR A 63 -11.78 -23.05 -0.07
CA THR A 63 -13.12 -23.17 0.53
C THR A 63 -14.24 -22.80 -0.44
N VAL A 64 -14.12 -21.69 -1.17
CA VAL A 64 -15.10 -21.25 -2.18
C VAL A 64 -14.38 -20.87 -3.47
N ARG A 65 -14.83 -21.42 -4.60
CA ARG A 65 -14.38 -21.06 -5.95
C ARG A 65 -15.52 -20.42 -6.74
N LEU A 66 -15.27 -19.25 -7.29
CA LEU A 66 -16.19 -18.48 -8.15
C LEU A 66 -15.63 -18.53 -9.57
N ASP A 67 -16.10 -19.49 -10.36
CA ASP A 67 -15.60 -19.79 -11.71
C ASP A 67 -16.59 -19.35 -12.81
N ALA A 68 -17.67 -18.66 -12.45
CA ALA A 68 -18.68 -18.19 -13.38
C ALA A 68 -18.72 -16.66 -13.49
N PRO A 69 -18.83 -16.09 -14.70
CA PRO A 69 -18.93 -14.65 -14.87
C PRO A 69 -20.12 -14.06 -14.12
N GLY A 70 -19.91 -12.93 -13.42
CA GLY A 70 -20.98 -12.24 -12.71
C GLY A 70 -21.48 -12.94 -11.43
N ALA A 71 -20.91 -14.09 -11.05
CA ALA A 71 -21.22 -14.74 -9.78
C ALA A 71 -20.92 -13.80 -8.60
N ALA A 72 -21.67 -13.94 -7.51
CA ALA A 72 -21.55 -13.07 -6.36
C ALA A 72 -21.55 -13.84 -5.03
N LEU A 73 -20.62 -13.48 -4.14
CA LEU A 73 -20.53 -13.96 -2.77
C LEU A 73 -20.67 -12.78 -1.81
N LEU A 74 -21.74 -12.76 -1.02
CA LEU A 74 -22.16 -11.55 -0.32
C LEU A 74 -22.44 -11.79 1.18
N GLY A 75 -21.83 -11.00 2.05
CA GLY A 75 -22.20 -10.80 3.46
C GLY A 75 -21.86 -11.90 4.47
N LEU A 76 -21.60 -13.13 4.01
CA LEU A 76 -21.37 -14.30 4.85
C LEU A 76 -19.91 -14.40 5.37
N ARG A 77 -19.65 -15.35 6.26
CA ARG A 77 -18.29 -15.70 6.69
C ARG A 77 -17.77 -16.91 5.92
N VAL A 78 -16.52 -16.85 5.48
CA VAL A 78 -15.74 -17.99 4.98
C VAL A 78 -14.64 -18.28 5.98
N ASP A 79 -14.67 -19.48 6.56
CA ASP A 79 -13.76 -19.87 7.63
C ASP A 79 -12.95 -21.09 7.22
N GLY A 80 -11.64 -20.92 7.18
CA GLY A 80 -10.70 -21.96 6.80
C GLY A 80 -10.27 -21.92 5.34
N SER A 81 -9.11 -22.51 5.09
CA SER A 81 -8.66 -23.06 3.82
C SER A 81 -7.67 -24.19 4.12
N GLY A 82 -7.17 -24.88 3.10
CA GLY A 82 -5.95 -25.65 3.25
C GLY A 82 -4.72 -24.76 3.52
N SER A 83 -3.59 -25.41 3.79
CA SER A 83 -2.34 -24.77 4.23
C SER A 83 -1.22 -24.79 3.18
N ARG A 84 -1.56 -25.08 1.91
CA ARG A 84 -0.57 -25.22 0.85
C ARG A 84 -0.27 -23.90 0.13
N PHE A 85 0.96 -23.42 0.30
CA PHE A 85 1.49 -22.27 -0.43
C PHE A 85 1.61 -22.51 -1.94
N ASP A 86 1.99 -23.73 -2.34
CA ASP A 86 2.22 -24.08 -3.74
C ASP A 86 0.90 -24.19 -4.54
N GLN A 87 -0.21 -24.55 -3.88
CA GLN A 87 -1.54 -24.59 -4.49
C GLN A 87 -2.35 -23.30 -4.32
N LEU A 88 -1.83 -22.35 -3.54
CA LEU A 88 -2.51 -21.11 -3.19
C LEU A 88 -3.88 -21.40 -2.55
N ASP A 89 -3.91 -22.27 -1.54
CA ASP A 89 -5.13 -22.62 -0.83
C ASP A 89 -5.76 -21.37 -0.19
N ALA A 90 -6.90 -20.96 -0.71
CA ALA A 90 -7.56 -19.71 -0.33
C ALA A 90 -8.95 -19.94 0.29
N ALA A 91 -9.42 -19.01 1.11
CA ALA A 91 -10.81 -19.01 1.54
C ALA A 91 -11.74 -18.77 0.33
N VAL A 92 -11.44 -17.73 -0.45
CA VAL A 92 -12.20 -17.40 -1.67
C VAL A 92 -11.24 -17.29 -2.85
N ARG A 93 -11.51 -18.06 -3.91
CA ARG A 93 -10.81 -17.95 -5.20
C ARG A 93 -11.79 -17.49 -6.28
N VAL A 94 -11.40 -16.45 -7.00
CA VAL A 94 -12.16 -15.88 -8.11
C VAL A 94 -11.38 -16.14 -9.41
N GLY A 95 -11.99 -16.88 -10.32
CA GLY A 95 -11.41 -17.24 -11.62
C GLY A 95 -12.22 -16.75 -12.81
N ALA A 96 -13.15 -15.81 -12.62
CA ALA A 96 -14.05 -15.35 -13.66
C ALA A 96 -14.33 -13.84 -13.62
N ASP A 97 -14.74 -13.30 -14.77
CA ASP A 97 -15.00 -11.89 -14.99
C ASP A 97 -16.25 -11.39 -14.26
N GLY A 98 -16.25 -10.12 -13.83
CA GLY A 98 -17.45 -9.47 -13.30
C GLY A 98 -17.90 -10.01 -11.93
N VAL A 99 -17.10 -10.86 -11.30
CA VAL A 99 -17.42 -11.46 -10.00
C VAL A 99 -17.44 -10.40 -8.90
N ARG A 100 -18.35 -10.57 -7.95
CA ARG A 100 -18.51 -9.68 -6.79
C ARG A 100 -18.31 -10.44 -5.50
N VAL A 101 -17.34 -10.03 -4.69
CA VAL A 101 -17.14 -10.52 -3.32
C VAL A 101 -17.30 -9.31 -2.40
N GLU A 102 -18.41 -9.25 -1.69
CA GLU A 102 -18.79 -8.04 -0.96
C GLU A 102 -19.29 -8.30 0.46
N GLY A 103 -18.75 -7.59 1.44
CA GLY A 103 -19.15 -7.73 2.84
C GLY A 103 -18.79 -9.08 3.46
N VAL A 104 -17.93 -9.87 2.81
CA VAL A 104 -17.51 -11.19 3.28
C VAL A 104 -16.49 -11.06 4.40
N GLU A 105 -16.61 -11.90 5.41
CA GLU A 105 -15.62 -12.05 6.47
C GLU A 105 -14.79 -13.32 6.22
N VAL A 106 -13.47 -13.20 6.22
CA VAL A 106 -12.54 -14.31 5.98
C VAL A 106 -11.65 -14.50 7.20
N THR A 107 -11.66 -15.71 7.75
CA THR A 107 -10.86 -16.13 8.91
C THR A 107 -10.22 -17.49 8.66
N GLY A 108 -9.14 -17.81 9.39
CA GLY A 108 -8.55 -19.16 9.41
C GLY A 108 -8.00 -19.64 8.06
N ALA A 109 -7.74 -18.73 7.11
CA ALA A 109 -7.29 -19.08 5.77
C ALA A 109 -5.82 -18.72 5.57
N LEU A 110 -5.11 -19.53 4.79
CA LEU A 110 -3.75 -19.21 4.36
C LEU A 110 -3.78 -18.00 3.42
N PHE A 111 -4.51 -18.08 2.31
CA PHE A 111 -4.80 -16.94 1.45
C PHE A 111 -6.25 -16.51 1.65
N GLY A 112 -6.49 -15.21 1.85
CA GLY A 112 -7.85 -14.73 2.12
C GLY A 112 -8.73 -14.75 0.88
N ILE A 113 -8.54 -13.76 0.00
CA ILE A 113 -9.23 -13.64 -1.29
C ILE A 113 -8.19 -13.62 -2.42
N LEU A 114 -8.20 -14.67 -3.23
CA LEU A 114 -7.36 -14.82 -4.41
C LEU A 114 -8.18 -14.53 -5.67
N VAL A 115 -7.72 -13.62 -6.52
CA VAL A 115 -8.31 -13.33 -7.82
C VAL A 115 -7.27 -13.59 -8.90
N GLU A 116 -7.62 -14.42 -9.88
CA GLU A 116 -6.72 -14.83 -10.95
C GLU A 116 -7.39 -14.67 -12.31
N GLN A 117 -6.66 -14.06 -13.25
CA GLN A 117 -7.00 -14.01 -14.67
C GLN A 117 -8.43 -13.52 -14.96
N ALA A 118 -8.84 -12.47 -14.25
CA ALA A 118 -10.20 -11.94 -14.29
C ALA A 118 -10.21 -10.43 -14.54
N ARG A 119 -11.32 -9.91 -15.08
CA ARG A 119 -11.55 -8.47 -15.21
C ARG A 119 -12.87 -8.02 -14.61
N ARG A 120 -12.96 -6.74 -14.29
CA ARG A 120 -14.18 -6.10 -13.74
C ARG A 120 -14.68 -6.76 -12.45
N VAL A 121 -13.76 -7.33 -11.66
CA VAL A 121 -14.05 -7.91 -10.35
C VAL A 121 -14.27 -6.79 -9.35
N THR A 122 -15.20 -6.99 -8.41
CA THR A 122 -15.42 -6.07 -7.28
C THR A 122 -15.18 -6.80 -5.97
N LEU A 123 -14.15 -6.38 -5.24
CA LEU A 123 -13.90 -6.77 -3.86
C LEU A 123 -14.24 -5.58 -2.96
N ARG A 124 -15.40 -5.61 -2.28
CA ARG A 124 -15.89 -4.44 -1.55
C ARG A 124 -16.30 -4.72 -0.11
N GLY A 125 -15.78 -3.95 0.84
CA GLY A 125 -16.24 -4.02 2.23
C GLY A 125 -15.97 -5.36 2.91
N ASN A 126 -15.01 -6.13 2.40
CA ASN A 126 -14.64 -7.41 2.98
C ASN A 126 -13.72 -7.21 4.19
N GLU A 127 -13.72 -8.18 5.09
CA GLU A 127 -12.82 -8.25 6.23
C GLU A 127 -12.00 -9.53 6.11
N VAL A 128 -10.68 -9.39 6.06
CA VAL A 128 -9.74 -10.51 5.94
C VAL A 128 -8.76 -10.47 7.10
N GLU A 129 -8.80 -11.52 7.91
CA GLU A 129 -7.88 -11.74 9.02
C GLU A 129 -6.89 -12.85 8.67
N GLY A 130 -5.60 -12.52 8.71
CA GLY A 130 -4.52 -13.48 8.64
C GLY A 130 -4.12 -14.04 10.02
N ASP A 131 -3.12 -14.91 10.03
CA ASP A 131 -2.60 -15.51 11.27
C ASP A 131 -1.53 -14.64 11.92
N ALA A 132 -1.93 -13.87 12.94
CA ALA A 132 -1.03 -13.04 13.73
C ALA A 132 0.04 -13.85 14.49
N SER A 133 -0.21 -15.13 14.78
CA SER A 133 0.71 -15.99 15.53
C SER A 133 1.86 -16.53 14.67
N ALA A 134 1.65 -16.63 13.35
CA ALA A 134 2.69 -17.04 12.42
C ALA A 134 3.73 -15.92 12.22
N PRO A 135 5.03 -16.28 12.10
CA PRO A 135 6.06 -15.36 11.64
C PRO A 135 5.67 -14.70 10.31
N LEU A 136 5.95 -13.40 10.19
CA LEU A 136 5.44 -12.55 9.11
C LEU A 136 5.66 -13.12 7.69
N GLY A 137 6.83 -13.73 7.43
CA GLY A 137 7.14 -14.33 6.13
C GLY A 137 6.38 -15.63 5.82
N MET A 138 5.87 -16.31 6.85
CA MET A 138 5.08 -17.55 6.76
C MET A 138 3.57 -17.30 6.81
N ARG A 139 3.12 -16.03 6.87
CA ARG A 139 1.72 -15.70 6.65
C ARG A 139 1.41 -15.77 5.15
N GLY A 140 0.18 -16.10 4.78
CA GLY A 140 -0.27 -15.95 3.40
C GLY A 140 -0.86 -14.56 3.14
N ASP A 141 -1.24 -14.31 1.89
CA ASP A 141 -1.68 -12.98 1.46
C ASP A 141 -3.16 -12.78 1.83
N GLY A 142 -3.50 -11.58 2.32
CA GLY A 142 -4.89 -11.26 2.66
C GLY A 142 -5.74 -11.15 1.41
N ILE A 143 -5.31 -10.33 0.45
CA ILE A 143 -5.88 -10.26 -0.88
C ILE A 143 -4.75 -10.37 -1.90
N ARG A 144 -4.93 -11.21 -2.93
CA ARG A 144 -3.96 -11.37 -4.02
C ARG A 144 -4.65 -11.24 -5.36
N LEU A 145 -4.12 -10.34 -6.19
CA LEU A 145 -4.50 -10.15 -7.58
C LEU A 145 -3.38 -10.65 -8.48
N TRP A 146 -3.72 -11.57 -9.39
CA TRP A 146 -2.82 -12.07 -10.42
C TRP A 146 -3.48 -11.94 -11.79
N GLU A 147 -2.89 -11.15 -12.70
CA GLU A 147 -3.46 -10.89 -14.03
C GLU A 147 -4.89 -10.32 -14.00
N VAL A 148 -5.15 -9.44 -13.03
CA VAL A 148 -6.47 -8.83 -12.81
C VAL A 148 -6.54 -7.44 -13.45
N ARG A 149 -7.61 -7.16 -14.20
CA ARG A 149 -7.74 -5.89 -14.93
C ARG A 149 -9.05 -5.17 -14.62
N GLU A 150 -9.04 -3.84 -14.71
CA GLU A 150 -10.26 -3.00 -14.68
C GLU A 150 -11.16 -3.29 -13.46
N SER A 151 -10.55 -3.68 -12.34
CA SER A 151 -11.24 -4.18 -11.15
C SER A 151 -11.18 -3.17 -10.00
N ARG A 152 -12.07 -3.37 -9.03
CA ARG A 152 -12.29 -2.46 -7.91
C ARG A 152 -12.05 -3.19 -6.60
N ILE A 153 -11.09 -2.71 -5.83
CA ILE A 153 -10.73 -3.22 -4.51
C ILE A 153 -11.00 -2.08 -3.54
N GLU A 154 -12.17 -2.09 -2.92
CA GLU A 154 -12.73 -0.91 -2.25
C GLU A 154 -13.14 -1.19 -0.81
N ALA A 155 -12.79 -0.31 0.11
CA ALA A 155 -13.28 -0.34 1.49
C ALA A 155 -13.06 -1.66 2.24
N ASN A 156 -12.04 -2.45 1.86
CA ASN A 156 -11.71 -3.70 2.54
C ASN A 156 -10.87 -3.44 3.79
N ARG A 157 -11.02 -4.27 4.82
CA ARG A 157 -10.18 -4.31 6.01
C ARG A 157 -9.34 -5.57 5.97
N ILE A 158 -8.02 -5.41 5.95
CA ILE A 158 -7.08 -6.52 5.89
C ILE A 158 -6.14 -6.37 7.08
N ARG A 159 -6.06 -7.38 7.92
CA ARG A 159 -5.18 -7.34 9.09
C ARG A 159 -4.43 -8.64 9.26
N ASP A 160 -3.23 -8.54 9.79
CA ASP A 160 -2.42 -9.67 10.26
C ASP A 160 -2.13 -10.72 9.17
N GLY A 161 -2.29 -10.36 7.89
CA GLY A 161 -1.82 -11.15 6.74
C GLY A 161 -0.37 -10.82 6.40
N ARG A 162 0.14 -11.41 5.32
CA ARG A 162 1.44 -11.04 4.76
C ARG A 162 1.33 -9.75 3.94
N ASP A 163 0.60 -9.81 2.82
CA ASP A 163 0.50 -8.69 1.88
C ASP A 163 -0.93 -8.50 1.33
N LEU A 164 -1.24 -7.30 0.81
CA LEU A 164 -2.16 -7.14 -0.32
C LEU A 164 -1.32 -7.12 -1.61
N VAL A 165 -1.44 -8.12 -2.46
CA VAL A 165 -0.58 -8.28 -3.65
C VAL A 165 -1.31 -7.89 -4.94
N VAL A 166 -0.63 -7.13 -5.80
CA VAL A 166 -1.09 -6.71 -7.12
C VAL A 166 -0.01 -7.06 -8.15
N TRP A 167 -0.20 -8.17 -8.86
CA TRP A 167 0.80 -8.73 -9.78
C TRP A 167 0.25 -8.84 -11.20
N TYR A 168 0.98 -8.29 -12.19
CA TYR A 168 0.57 -8.26 -13.61
C TYR A 168 -0.85 -7.73 -13.82
N SER A 169 -1.29 -6.81 -12.96
CA SER A 169 -2.69 -6.42 -12.80
C SER A 169 -2.87 -4.93 -13.10
N PRO A 170 -2.97 -4.54 -14.39
CA PRO A 170 -3.11 -3.14 -14.77
C PRO A 170 -4.54 -2.59 -14.69
N GLY A 171 -4.67 -1.26 -14.55
CA GLY A 171 -5.95 -0.58 -14.74
C GLY A 171 -6.96 -0.77 -13.61
N ASN A 172 -6.51 -1.12 -12.40
CA ASN A 172 -7.38 -1.33 -11.24
C ASN A 172 -7.48 -0.08 -10.37
N THR A 173 -8.57 0.01 -9.61
CA THR A 173 -8.73 1.01 -8.55
C THR A 173 -8.69 0.33 -7.20
N ILE A 174 -7.77 0.79 -6.36
CA ILE A 174 -7.56 0.31 -4.99
C ILE A 174 -7.83 1.50 -4.09
N THR A 175 -9.01 1.54 -3.47
CA THR A 175 -9.43 2.73 -2.71
C THR A 175 -10.07 2.46 -1.37
N SER A 176 -9.84 3.36 -0.42
CA SER A 176 -10.47 3.35 0.90
C SER A 176 -10.22 2.06 1.70
N ASN A 177 -9.20 1.27 1.34
CA ASN A 177 -8.86 0.05 2.08
C ASN A 177 -8.07 0.42 3.34
N HIS A 178 -8.21 -0.42 4.37
CA HIS A 178 -7.44 -0.32 5.59
C HIS A 178 -6.62 -1.59 5.76
N VAL A 179 -5.29 -1.46 5.70
CA VAL A 179 -4.36 -2.59 5.79
C VAL A 179 -3.42 -2.39 6.97
N THR A 180 -3.36 -3.37 7.87
CA THR A 180 -2.61 -3.26 9.13
C THR A 180 -1.83 -4.52 9.50
N GLY A 181 -0.67 -4.34 10.13
CA GLY A 181 0.09 -5.45 10.74
C GLY A 181 0.68 -6.46 9.75
N GLY A 182 0.73 -6.10 8.45
CA GLY A 182 1.32 -6.91 7.39
C GLY A 182 2.77 -6.53 7.08
N ARG A 183 3.35 -7.26 6.13
CA ARG A 183 4.68 -6.96 5.57
C ARG A 183 4.58 -5.84 4.57
N TYR A 184 3.83 -6.04 3.49
CA TYR A 184 3.49 -4.96 2.55
C TYR A 184 2.01 -4.65 2.65
N GLY A 185 1.66 -3.45 3.11
CA GLY A 185 0.29 -2.99 3.13
C GLY A 185 -0.34 -3.06 1.74
N THR A 186 0.41 -2.72 0.70
CA THR A 186 0.12 -3.11 -0.69
C THR A 186 1.42 -3.28 -1.49
N HIS A 187 1.52 -4.38 -2.22
CA HIS A 187 2.71 -4.80 -2.96
C HIS A 187 2.40 -4.91 -4.45
N PHE A 188 3.02 -4.03 -5.25
CA PHE A 188 2.88 -4.01 -6.70
C PHE A 188 4.07 -4.64 -7.40
N MET A 189 3.77 -5.52 -8.36
CA MET A 189 4.76 -6.12 -9.26
C MET A 189 4.23 -6.05 -10.70
N TYR A 190 4.92 -5.30 -11.57
CA TYR A 190 4.60 -5.20 -13.00
C TYR A 190 3.13 -4.82 -13.29
N SER A 191 2.58 -3.88 -12.54
CA SER A 191 1.13 -3.57 -12.56
C SER A 191 0.91 -2.09 -12.85
N HIS A 192 0.73 -1.76 -14.13
CA HIS A 192 0.71 -0.37 -14.64
C HIS A 192 -0.69 0.27 -14.62
N GLY A 193 -0.76 1.61 -14.65
CA GLY A 193 -2.03 2.30 -14.89
C GLY A 193 -3.04 2.16 -13.76
N ASN A 194 -2.59 1.95 -12.51
CA ASN A 194 -3.47 1.73 -11.37
C ASN A 194 -3.68 3.02 -10.57
N ALA A 195 -4.84 3.14 -9.93
CA ALA A 195 -5.16 4.24 -9.04
C ALA A 195 -5.27 3.75 -7.59
N ILE A 196 -4.42 4.30 -6.72
CA ILE A 196 -4.31 3.95 -5.30
C ILE A 196 -4.74 5.18 -4.49
N ARG A 197 -5.99 5.18 -4.01
CA ARG A 197 -6.65 6.38 -3.47
C ARG A 197 -7.19 6.20 -2.07
N ASP A 198 -6.90 7.13 -1.17
CA ASP A 198 -7.56 7.23 0.14
C ASP A 198 -7.42 5.96 1.01
N ASN A 199 -6.38 5.15 0.79
CA ASN A 199 -6.10 3.96 1.60
C ASN A 199 -5.35 4.33 2.88
N ARG A 200 -5.49 3.48 3.91
CA ARG A 200 -4.80 3.62 5.20
C ARG A 200 -3.93 2.41 5.45
N TYR A 201 -2.63 2.61 5.33
CA TYR A 201 -1.58 1.63 5.63
C TYR A 201 -0.97 1.98 6.99
N VAL A 202 -1.27 1.17 8.02
CA VAL A 202 -0.89 1.48 9.41
C VAL A 202 -0.12 0.31 10.03
N GLY A 203 1.09 0.57 10.53
CA GLY A 203 1.87 -0.43 11.25
C GLY A 203 2.26 -1.64 10.41
N ASN A 204 2.31 -1.47 9.07
CA ASN A 204 2.90 -2.47 8.18
C ASN A 204 4.42 -2.25 8.14
N VAL A 205 5.21 -3.29 7.87
CA VAL A 205 6.67 -3.12 7.68
C VAL A 205 6.93 -2.14 6.53
N VAL A 206 6.19 -2.29 5.43
CA VAL A 206 6.12 -1.31 4.34
C VAL A 206 4.67 -0.97 4.06
N GLY A 207 4.33 0.31 3.98
CA GLY A 207 2.97 0.77 3.68
C GLY A 207 2.53 0.39 2.26
N LEU A 208 3.23 0.94 1.26
CA LEU A 208 2.97 0.71 -0.16
C LEU A 208 4.31 0.54 -0.88
N PHE A 209 4.46 -0.51 -1.69
CA PHE A 209 5.67 -0.68 -2.51
C PHE A 209 5.31 -0.89 -3.99
N LEU A 210 5.86 -0.04 -4.86
CA LEU A 210 5.70 -0.07 -6.31
C LEU A 210 6.96 -0.64 -6.96
N MET A 211 6.87 -1.83 -7.57
CA MET A 211 8.01 -2.45 -8.25
C MET A 211 7.70 -2.62 -9.74
N TYR A 212 8.63 -2.15 -10.57
CA TYR A 212 8.60 -2.30 -12.03
C TYR A 212 7.27 -1.84 -12.66
N SER A 213 6.66 -0.82 -12.05
CA SER A 213 5.30 -0.36 -12.37
C SER A 213 5.34 1.07 -12.88
N ARG A 214 4.33 1.45 -13.68
CA ARG A 214 4.34 2.73 -14.40
C ARG A 214 2.95 3.32 -14.43
N ASP A 215 2.88 4.64 -14.53
CA ASP A 215 1.63 5.40 -14.65
C ASP A 215 0.69 5.10 -13.47
N ILE A 216 1.19 5.31 -12.25
CA ILE A 216 0.47 5.00 -11.01
C ILE A 216 0.09 6.30 -10.32
N GLU A 217 -1.21 6.47 -10.08
CA GLU A 217 -1.71 7.51 -9.19
C GLU A 217 -1.68 6.99 -7.75
N VAL A 218 -1.01 7.74 -6.86
CA VAL A 218 -0.99 7.50 -5.42
C VAL A 218 -1.53 8.77 -4.76
N ARG A 219 -2.81 8.79 -4.38
CA ARG A 219 -3.46 10.01 -3.92
C ARG A 219 -4.21 9.87 -2.60
N GLY A 220 -4.04 10.83 -1.68
CA GLY A 220 -4.86 10.90 -0.46
C GLY A 220 -4.62 9.75 0.54
N ASN A 221 -3.57 8.95 0.36
CA ASN A 221 -3.31 7.81 1.23
C ASN A 221 -2.63 8.25 2.53
N VAL A 222 -2.88 7.49 3.59
CA VAL A 222 -2.18 7.62 4.88
C VAL A 222 -1.26 6.42 5.05
N LEU A 223 0.05 6.68 5.08
CA LEU A 223 1.10 5.69 5.27
C LEU A 223 1.80 6.03 6.58
N ARG A 224 1.51 5.27 7.63
CA ARG A 224 2.01 5.59 8.97
C ARG A 224 2.54 4.40 9.74
N ASP A 225 3.46 4.71 10.63
CA ASP A 225 4.04 3.79 11.61
C ASP A 225 4.73 2.58 10.96
N ALA A 226 5.29 2.76 9.76
CA ALA A 226 6.18 1.78 9.13
C ALA A 226 7.58 1.87 9.77
N GLN A 227 7.78 1.10 10.85
CA GLN A 227 8.96 1.18 11.70
C GLN A 227 9.93 -0.01 11.53
N GLY A 228 11.12 0.13 12.09
CA GLY A 228 12.19 -0.86 12.03
C GLY A 228 13.11 -0.68 10.83
N ALA A 229 14.06 -1.61 10.67
CA ALA A 229 15.13 -1.51 9.66
C ALA A 229 14.62 -1.48 8.21
N ALA A 230 13.47 -2.11 7.95
CA ALA A 230 12.81 -2.12 6.64
C ALA A 230 11.58 -1.18 6.60
N GLY A 231 11.42 -0.30 7.59
CA GLY A 231 10.27 0.58 7.74
C GLY A 231 10.14 1.62 6.63
N VAL A 232 9.23 1.41 5.68
CA VAL A 232 9.03 2.32 4.54
C VAL A 232 7.56 2.69 4.40
N GLY A 233 7.25 3.99 4.29
CA GLY A 233 5.92 4.46 3.92
C GLY A 233 5.57 4.06 2.49
N LEU A 234 6.18 4.75 1.52
CA LEU A 234 6.10 4.43 0.09
C LEU A 234 7.47 4.03 -0.45
N GLY A 235 7.59 2.83 -1.00
CA GLY A 235 8.74 2.40 -1.79
C GLY A 235 8.43 2.41 -3.28
N ALA A 236 9.40 2.81 -4.10
CA ALA A 236 9.37 2.64 -5.53
C ALA A 236 10.70 2.05 -6.02
N LYS A 237 10.64 0.97 -6.80
CA LYS A 237 11.79 0.36 -7.46
C LYS A 237 11.56 0.33 -8.95
N GLU A 238 12.48 0.93 -9.70
CA GLU A 238 12.47 0.98 -11.17
C GLU A 238 11.08 1.35 -11.73
N SER A 239 10.40 2.28 -11.05
CA SER A 239 9.02 2.66 -11.35
C SER A 239 8.94 4.13 -11.78
N GLY A 240 8.11 4.43 -12.77
CA GLY A 240 8.10 5.73 -13.45
C GLY A 240 6.73 6.23 -13.89
N GLY A 241 6.53 7.54 -14.01
CA GLY A 241 5.21 8.11 -14.24
C GLY A 241 4.35 8.03 -12.98
N LEU A 242 4.97 8.23 -11.81
CA LEU A 242 4.26 8.21 -10.54
C LEU A 242 3.68 9.60 -10.25
N GLU A 243 2.40 9.65 -9.89
CA GLU A 243 1.71 10.84 -9.42
C GLU A 243 1.36 10.66 -7.94
N VAL A 244 2.28 11.08 -7.07
CA VAL A 244 2.17 10.93 -5.62
C VAL A 244 1.66 12.24 -5.04
N THR A 245 0.35 12.33 -4.79
CA THR A 245 -0.30 13.60 -4.45
C THR A 245 -1.12 13.57 -3.17
N ALA A 246 -1.02 14.60 -2.33
CA ALA A 246 -1.85 14.75 -1.13
C ALA A 246 -1.81 13.53 -0.17
N ASN A 247 -0.70 12.81 -0.10
CA ASN A 247 -0.54 11.69 0.84
C ASN A 247 0.07 12.18 2.16
N VAL A 248 -0.21 11.45 3.24
CA VAL A 248 0.37 11.67 4.56
C VAL A 248 1.33 10.53 4.88
N PHE A 249 2.61 10.86 5.02
CA PHE A 249 3.68 9.99 5.49
C PHE A 249 4.00 10.37 6.92
N ARG A 250 3.68 9.51 7.90
CA ARG A 250 3.84 9.87 9.31
C ARG A 250 4.49 8.78 10.15
N GLY A 251 5.55 9.14 10.89
CA GLY A 251 6.16 8.21 11.86
C GLY A 251 6.83 6.99 11.23
N ASN A 252 7.20 7.08 9.94
CA ASN A 252 7.87 6.00 9.22
C ASN A 252 9.40 6.11 9.40
N THR A 253 10.13 4.98 9.42
CA THR A 253 11.60 5.03 9.37
C THR A 253 12.06 5.74 8.10
N ILE A 254 11.44 5.45 6.95
CA ILE A 254 11.59 6.15 5.69
C ILE A 254 10.20 6.53 5.16
N GLY A 255 9.97 7.81 4.83
CA GLY A 255 8.71 8.30 4.25
C GLY A 255 8.52 7.78 2.83
N ALA A 256 9.38 8.24 1.91
CA ALA A 256 9.47 7.79 0.53
C ALA A 256 10.87 7.23 0.22
N TYR A 257 10.94 6.01 -0.31
CA TYR A 257 12.16 5.35 -0.75
C TYR A 257 12.13 5.14 -2.26
N LEU A 258 13.07 5.74 -2.99
CA LEU A 258 13.12 5.70 -4.45
C LEU A 258 14.42 5.01 -4.90
N ASP A 259 14.29 3.77 -5.37
CA ASP A 259 15.38 2.99 -5.95
C ASP A 259 15.30 3.07 -7.48
N THR A 260 16.25 3.79 -8.06
CA THR A 260 16.40 3.98 -9.52
C THR A 260 15.04 4.25 -10.19
N SER A 261 14.26 5.16 -9.58
CA SER A 261 12.88 5.44 -9.97
C SER A 261 12.77 6.91 -10.39
N PRO A 262 12.55 7.23 -11.67
CA PRO A 262 12.26 6.31 -12.78
C PRO A 262 13.52 5.73 -13.46
N LEU A 263 13.47 4.44 -13.78
CA LEU A 263 14.47 3.77 -14.64
C LEU A 263 14.32 4.23 -16.10
N ASP A 264 13.08 4.37 -16.56
CA ASP A 264 12.73 4.90 -17.87
C ASP A 264 13.12 6.39 -17.97
N LEU A 265 13.86 6.75 -19.03
CA LEU A 265 14.41 8.10 -19.23
C LEU A 265 13.36 9.11 -19.69
N GLU A 266 12.24 8.65 -20.25
CA GLU A 266 11.17 9.53 -20.75
C GLU A 266 10.13 9.85 -19.67
N ARG A 267 10.20 9.16 -18.53
CA ARG A 267 9.21 9.28 -17.45
C ARG A 267 9.71 10.17 -16.34
N HIS A 268 8.75 10.82 -15.71
CA HIS A 268 8.97 11.67 -14.55
C HIS A 268 8.06 11.22 -13.42
N ASN A 269 8.57 11.32 -12.19
CA ASN A 269 7.77 11.12 -10.99
C ASN A 269 7.50 12.48 -10.34
N ARG A 270 6.28 12.68 -9.88
CA ARG A 270 5.82 13.92 -9.27
C ARG A 270 5.30 13.63 -7.87
N PHE A 271 5.85 14.35 -6.91
CA PHE A 271 5.45 14.33 -5.51
C PHE A 271 4.91 15.71 -5.19
N GLU A 272 3.58 15.83 -5.07
CA GLU A 272 2.95 17.14 -4.91
C GLU A 272 2.00 17.19 -3.72
N ARG A 273 2.10 18.23 -2.88
CA ARG A 273 1.19 18.45 -1.74
C ARG A 273 1.16 17.32 -0.72
N ASN A 274 2.23 16.53 -0.60
CA ASN A 274 2.33 15.50 0.43
C ASN A 274 2.80 16.09 1.76
N ALA A 275 2.40 15.46 2.87
CA ALA A 275 2.89 15.78 4.21
C ALA A 275 3.83 14.67 4.68
N PHE A 276 5.10 15.01 4.91
CA PHE A 276 6.10 14.16 5.53
C PHE A 276 6.34 14.63 6.96
N GLU A 277 5.88 13.84 7.93
CA GLU A 277 5.86 14.21 9.34
C GLU A 277 6.52 13.14 10.20
N LEU A 278 7.42 13.53 11.11
CA LEU A 278 8.01 12.61 12.10
C LEU A 278 8.69 11.37 11.47
N CYS A 279 9.20 11.50 10.24
CA CYS A 279 9.91 10.40 9.59
C CYS A 279 11.40 10.43 9.95
N GLY A 280 12.00 9.25 10.12
CA GLY A 280 13.46 9.15 10.32
C GLY A 280 14.25 9.61 9.08
N SER A 281 13.68 9.45 7.90
CA SER A 281 14.08 10.16 6.69
C SER A 281 12.85 10.39 5.82
N ALA A 282 12.55 11.64 5.44
CA ALA A 282 11.35 11.92 4.66
C ALA A 282 11.47 11.35 3.24
N VAL A 283 12.58 11.61 2.54
CA VAL A 283 12.87 11.06 1.21
C VAL A 283 14.26 10.43 1.18
N VAL A 284 14.35 9.21 0.66
CA VAL A 284 15.61 8.51 0.41
C VAL A 284 15.70 8.18 -1.07
N PHE A 285 16.78 8.63 -1.72
CA PHE A 285 17.15 8.17 -3.05
C PHE A 285 18.21 7.09 -2.94
N HIS A 286 17.91 5.90 -3.44
CA HIS A 286 18.89 4.85 -3.65
C HIS A 286 19.35 4.91 -5.11
N GLY A 287 20.50 5.52 -5.34
CA GLY A 287 20.96 5.90 -6.68
C GLY A 287 20.59 7.35 -7.04
N GLY A 288 20.22 7.59 -8.31
CA GLY A 288 19.98 8.94 -8.84
C GLY A 288 18.59 9.49 -8.52
N ALA A 289 18.51 10.82 -8.32
CA ALA A 289 17.24 11.53 -8.10
C ALA A 289 16.66 12.18 -9.37
N ALA A 290 17.36 12.09 -10.50
CA ALA A 290 16.97 12.67 -11.76
C ALA A 290 15.52 12.31 -12.14
N ARG A 291 14.81 13.28 -12.76
CA ARG A 291 13.41 13.14 -13.22
C ARG A 291 12.39 12.92 -12.09
N ASN A 292 12.76 13.16 -10.84
CA ASN A 292 11.81 13.33 -9.74
C ASN A 292 11.59 14.83 -9.48
N ALA A 293 10.34 15.21 -9.22
CA ALA A 293 9.96 16.58 -8.87
C ALA A 293 9.13 16.57 -7.58
N PHE A 294 9.49 17.44 -6.65
CA PHE A 294 8.85 17.62 -5.35
C PHE A 294 8.34 19.06 -5.26
N HIS A 295 7.02 19.22 -5.34
CA HIS A 295 6.39 20.54 -5.31
C HIS A 295 5.36 20.65 -4.19
N ASP A 296 5.29 21.80 -3.51
CA ASP A 296 4.27 22.09 -2.50
C ASP A 296 4.15 21.04 -1.38
N ASN A 297 5.20 20.26 -1.11
CA ASN A 297 5.17 19.29 -0.01
C ASN A 297 5.50 19.98 1.31
N ALA A 298 4.99 19.44 2.42
CA ALA A 298 5.33 19.88 3.77
C ALA A 298 6.26 18.86 4.43
N PHE A 299 7.43 19.31 4.86
CA PHE A 299 8.40 18.53 5.63
C PHE A 299 8.44 19.07 7.06
N ARG A 300 7.97 18.27 8.02
CA ARG A 300 7.85 18.68 9.43
C ARG A 300 8.43 17.64 10.37
N VAL A 301 9.35 18.07 11.22
CA VAL A 301 9.90 17.32 12.35
C VAL A 301 10.45 15.97 11.88
N ASN A 302 11.08 15.94 10.72
CA ASN A 302 11.78 14.75 10.22
C ASN A 302 13.23 14.80 10.69
N ASP A 303 13.81 13.67 11.08
CA ASP A 303 15.23 13.64 11.48
C ASP A 303 16.15 14.04 10.31
N VAL A 304 15.78 13.61 9.12
CA VAL A 304 16.46 13.91 7.85
C VAL A 304 15.41 14.19 6.78
N VAL A 305 15.47 15.35 6.12
CA VAL A 305 14.55 15.68 5.02
C VAL A 305 14.87 14.84 3.79
N VAL A 306 16.14 14.86 3.34
CA VAL A 306 16.59 14.06 2.19
C VAL A 306 17.88 13.33 2.51
N ARG A 307 17.91 12.03 2.18
CA ARG A 307 19.12 11.20 2.20
C ARG A 307 19.37 10.61 0.82
N VAL A 308 20.65 10.53 0.43
CA VAL A 308 21.06 9.87 -0.81
C VAL A 308 21.98 8.72 -0.46
N GLU A 309 21.70 7.55 -1.02
CA GLU A 309 22.48 6.34 -0.89
C GLU A 309 23.13 6.00 -2.25
N GLY A 310 24.34 5.45 -2.21
CA GLY A 310 25.12 5.19 -3.41
C GLY A 310 25.84 6.45 -3.93
N ARG A 311 25.97 6.56 -5.26
CA ARG A 311 26.74 7.63 -5.92
C ARG A 311 25.88 8.74 -6.56
N GLY A 312 24.58 8.77 -6.28
CA GLY A 312 23.67 9.76 -6.87
C GLY A 312 23.71 11.12 -6.16
N SER A 313 22.87 12.04 -6.63
CA SER A 313 22.68 13.36 -6.03
C SER A 313 21.20 13.72 -5.97
N ALA A 314 20.75 14.25 -4.83
CA ALA A 314 19.39 14.79 -4.69
C ALA A 314 19.21 16.14 -5.40
N LEU A 315 20.31 16.78 -5.81
CA LEU A 315 20.27 17.99 -6.64
C LEU A 315 19.77 17.72 -8.07
N ASP A 316 19.76 16.45 -8.50
CA ASP A 316 19.22 16.06 -9.81
C ASP A 316 17.68 16.05 -9.81
N ALA A 317 17.04 16.08 -8.62
CA ALA A 317 15.61 16.28 -8.47
C ALA A 317 15.25 17.76 -8.47
N ARG A 318 14.04 18.08 -8.93
CA ARG A 318 13.48 19.43 -8.87
C ARG A 318 12.74 19.63 -7.56
N TRP A 319 13.04 20.71 -6.85
CA TRP A 319 12.37 21.14 -5.63
C TRP A 319 11.81 22.54 -5.85
N LEU A 320 10.54 22.77 -5.54
CA LEU A 320 9.90 24.07 -5.69
C LEU A 320 8.70 24.22 -4.75
N GLY A 321 8.61 25.33 -4.01
CA GLY A 321 7.41 25.64 -3.24
C GLY A 321 7.19 24.72 -2.04
N ASN A 322 8.21 23.98 -1.60
CA ASN A 322 8.05 23.11 -0.44
C ASN A 322 8.15 23.92 0.86
N ALA A 323 7.42 23.48 1.90
CA ALA A 323 7.51 24.04 3.24
C ALA A 323 8.44 23.18 4.09
N PHE A 324 9.45 23.81 4.70
CA PHE A 324 10.41 23.17 5.59
C PHE A 324 10.30 23.82 6.97
N ASP A 325 10.19 23.02 8.02
CA ASP A 325 10.00 23.52 9.39
C ASP A 325 11.23 24.22 9.97
N ASP A 326 12.40 24.01 9.38
CA ASP A 326 13.66 24.68 9.72
C ASP A 326 13.98 25.88 8.81
N TYR A 327 13.09 26.24 7.88
CA TYR A 327 13.27 27.42 7.04
C TYR A 327 13.18 28.70 7.88
N ALA A 328 14.27 29.46 7.90
CA ALA A 328 14.41 30.70 8.68
C ALA A 328 14.62 31.93 7.77
N GLY A 329 14.08 31.89 6.55
CA GLY A 329 14.10 33.03 5.63
C GLY A 329 13.03 34.08 5.96
N TYR A 330 12.80 34.97 5.00
CA TYR A 330 11.84 36.06 5.12
C TYR A 330 11.07 36.24 3.80
N ASP A 331 9.90 36.84 3.89
CA ASP A 331 9.01 37.20 2.79
C ASP A 331 8.70 38.70 2.93
N LEU A 332 9.40 39.52 2.16
CA LEU A 332 9.26 40.98 2.21
C LEU A 332 8.13 41.50 1.33
N ASP A 333 7.71 40.75 0.30
CA ASP A 333 6.66 41.17 -0.63
C ASP A 333 5.27 40.59 -0.30
N GLY A 334 5.21 39.63 0.62
CA GLY A 334 3.99 39.05 1.19
C GLY A 334 3.31 38.03 0.28
N ASP A 335 4.03 37.42 -0.66
CA ASP A 335 3.47 36.45 -1.61
C ASP A 335 3.31 35.02 -1.04
N GLY A 336 3.80 34.78 0.19
CA GLY A 336 3.74 33.51 0.89
C GLY A 336 4.92 32.57 0.58
N PHE A 337 5.91 33.04 -0.17
CA PHE A 337 7.16 32.36 -0.45
C PHE A 337 8.35 33.14 0.11
N GLY A 338 9.42 32.43 0.40
CA GLY A 338 10.64 33.04 0.90
C GLY A 338 11.47 33.70 -0.19
N ASP A 339 11.94 34.92 0.06
CA ASP A 339 12.83 35.70 -0.83
C ASP A 339 14.24 35.11 -0.95
N VAL A 340 14.59 34.16 -0.08
CA VAL A 340 15.90 33.49 -0.04
C VAL A 340 15.71 32.00 -0.26
N PRO A 341 16.47 31.36 -1.18
CA PRO A 341 16.39 29.93 -1.38
C PRO A 341 16.62 29.12 -0.11
N TYR A 342 15.87 28.04 0.06
CA TYR A 342 16.21 27.02 1.06
C TYR A 342 17.32 26.13 0.51
N GLU A 343 18.43 26.04 1.22
CA GLU A 343 19.54 25.14 0.89
C GLU A 343 19.77 24.14 2.03
N LEU A 344 19.49 22.86 1.78
CA LEU A 344 19.82 21.82 2.74
C LEU A 344 21.33 21.54 2.68
N ARG A 345 22.00 21.93 3.75
CA ARG A 345 23.42 21.70 4.04
C ARG A 345 23.51 21.16 5.46
N SER A 346 23.98 19.95 5.66
CA SER A 346 24.21 19.45 7.02
C SER A 346 25.46 18.59 7.12
N LEU A 347 26.41 19.09 7.89
CA LEU A 347 27.64 18.39 8.22
C LEU A 347 27.33 17.25 9.19
N GLY A 348 26.42 17.48 10.15
CA GLY A 348 25.94 16.45 11.07
C GLY A 348 25.24 15.30 10.35
N GLN A 349 24.40 15.57 9.35
CA GLN A 349 23.76 14.52 8.53
C GLN A 349 24.78 13.76 7.69
N GLN A 350 25.77 14.43 7.11
CA GLN A 350 26.85 13.73 6.38
C GLN A 350 27.64 12.79 7.28
N LEU A 351 27.97 13.24 8.49
CA LEU A 351 28.71 12.44 9.46
C LEU A 351 27.87 11.27 9.97
N THR A 352 26.61 11.50 10.35
CA THR A 352 25.70 10.44 10.82
C THR A 352 25.30 9.46 9.70
N SER A 353 25.31 9.90 8.45
CA SER A 353 25.14 9.01 7.29
C SER A 353 26.37 8.15 7.04
N ARG A 354 27.58 8.67 7.27
CA ARG A 354 28.84 7.93 7.09
C ARG A 354 29.17 7.02 8.28
N PHE A 355 28.81 7.45 9.48
CA PHE A 355 29.05 6.78 10.76
C PHE A 355 27.72 6.72 11.52
N PRO A 356 26.88 5.69 11.27
CA PRO A 356 25.55 5.55 11.88
C PRO A 356 25.55 5.59 13.41
N GLU A 357 26.66 5.25 14.06
CA GLU A 357 26.86 5.28 15.50
C GLU A 357 26.73 6.71 16.06
N LEU A 358 27.05 7.71 15.24
CA LEU A 358 26.91 9.12 15.63
C LEU A 358 25.46 9.55 15.78
N ARG A 359 24.48 8.75 15.32
CA ARG A 359 23.05 9.02 15.56
C ARG A 359 22.70 9.06 17.05
N PHE A 360 23.51 8.42 17.90
CA PHE A 360 23.39 8.55 19.35
C PHE A 360 23.45 10.00 19.83
N PHE A 361 24.15 10.89 19.11
CA PHE A 361 24.30 12.30 19.45
C PHE A 361 23.22 13.21 18.85
N LEU A 362 22.20 12.66 18.18
CA LEU A 362 21.07 13.45 17.66
C LEU A 362 20.38 14.19 18.82
N GLY A 363 20.13 15.48 18.63
CA GLY A 363 19.54 16.35 19.66
C GLY A 363 20.48 16.78 20.79
N THR A 364 21.76 16.35 20.78
CA THR A 364 22.73 16.75 21.81
C THR A 364 23.48 18.04 21.41
N PRO A 365 24.01 18.81 22.38
CA PRO A 365 24.85 19.98 22.11
C PRO A 365 26.10 19.67 21.27
N ALA A 366 26.62 18.44 21.35
CA ALA A 366 27.81 18.04 20.60
C ALA A 366 27.55 18.05 19.08
N LEU A 367 26.45 17.46 18.63
CA LEU A 367 26.10 17.47 17.21
C LEU A 367 25.63 18.85 16.74
N ALA A 368 24.96 19.62 17.62
CA ALA A 368 24.62 21.01 17.33
C ALA A 368 25.86 21.88 17.08
N LEU A 369 26.95 21.66 17.82
CA LEU A 369 28.22 22.36 17.60
C LEU A 369 28.86 21.97 16.26
N VAL A 370 28.84 20.69 15.90
CA VAL A 370 29.31 20.21 14.59
C VAL A 370 28.52 20.87 13.46
N GLU A 371 27.21 20.97 13.61
CA GLU A 371 26.34 21.62 12.64
C GLU A 371 26.65 23.12 12.53
N LEU A 372 26.88 23.81 13.66
CA LEU A 372 27.30 25.21 13.67
C LEU A 372 28.65 25.43 12.98
N VAL A 373 29.64 24.58 13.26
CA VAL A 373 30.97 24.64 12.61
C VAL A 373 30.83 24.49 11.10
N GLY A 374 30.00 23.55 10.64
CA GLY A 374 29.71 23.35 9.22
C GLY A 374 29.05 24.56 8.55
N ARG A 375 28.33 25.41 9.29
CA ARG A 375 27.74 26.65 8.76
C ARG A 375 28.73 27.82 8.75
N VAL A 376 29.47 27.99 9.85
CA VAL A 376 30.29 29.19 10.10
C VAL A 376 31.68 29.11 9.45
N VAL A 377 32.27 27.92 9.34
CA VAL A 377 33.65 27.74 8.85
C VAL A 377 33.62 27.27 7.39
N PRO A 378 34.01 28.11 6.41
CA PRO A 378 33.92 27.77 4.98
C PRO A 378 34.64 26.47 4.58
N ALA A 379 35.76 26.16 5.25
CA ALA A 379 36.54 24.94 4.99
C ALA A 379 35.78 23.64 5.34
N PHE A 380 34.75 23.72 6.19
CA PHE A 380 33.93 22.57 6.60
C PHE A 380 32.49 22.65 6.05
N GLN A 381 32.21 23.58 5.13
CA GLN A 381 30.88 23.69 4.54
C GLN A 381 30.57 22.45 3.70
N PRO A 382 29.52 21.69 4.06
CA PRO A 382 29.13 20.52 3.30
C PRO A 382 28.58 20.93 1.92
N PRO A 383 28.71 20.08 0.90
CA PRO A 383 28.01 20.27 -0.37
C PRO A 383 26.50 20.34 -0.14
N ARG A 384 25.83 21.09 -1.01
CA ARG A 384 24.36 21.20 -1.04
C ARG A 384 23.77 19.84 -1.39
N LEU A 385 22.74 19.42 -0.67
CA LEU A 385 21.98 18.21 -0.96
C LEU A 385 20.67 18.52 -1.69
N LEU A 386 20.05 19.64 -1.35
CA LEU A 386 18.79 20.11 -1.91
C LEU A 386 18.82 21.63 -1.97
N VAL A 387 18.23 22.19 -3.04
CA VAL A 387 17.97 23.63 -3.17
C VAL A 387 16.54 23.81 -3.64
N ASP A 388 15.72 24.52 -2.85
CA ASP A 388 14.41 25.02 -3.26
C ASP A 388 14.52 26.55 -3.44
N PRO A 389 14.38 27.07 -4.67
CA PRO A 389 14.56 28.50 -4.94
C PRO A 389 13.40 29.36 -4.44
N GLN A 390 12.25 28.75 -4.15
CA GLN A 390 11.03 29.46 -3.75
C GLN A 390 10.33 28.64 -2.65
N PRO A 391 10.94 28.49 -1.46
CA PRO A 391 10.34 27.72 -0.36
C PRO A 391 9.09 28.44 0.17
N ARG A 392 8.13 27.69 0.73
CA ARG A 392 6.97 28.28 1.43
C ARG A 392 7.33 28.63 2.88
N LEU A 393 6.72 29.72 3.38
CA LEU A 393 6.79 30.11 4.80
C LEU A 393 5.96 29.24 5.74
#